data_AF-A0A963QZ72-F1
#
_entry.id   AF-A0A963QZ72-F1
#
_cell.length_a   1.000
_cell.length_b   1.000
_cell.length_c   1.000
_cell.angle_alpha   90.00
_cell.angle_beta   90.00
_cell.angle_gamma   90.00
#
_symmetry.space_group_name_H-M   'P 1'
#
loop_
_entity.id
_entity.type
_entity.pdbx_description
1 polymer ?
#
loop_
_entity_poly.entity_id
_entity_poly.type
_entity_poly.pdbx_seq_one_letter_code
_entity_poly.pdbx_strand_id
1 'polypeptide(L)' 'MKPADTQPGAISPEIVAEHGLDPAEYERIVDILGREPNLVELGIFSVMWSEHCSY' A
#
# COMPACT_ATOMS: atom_id res chain seq x y z
N MET A 1 -21.90 -3.26 10.59
CA MET A 1 -20.77 -2.31 10.69
C MET A 1 -19.82 -2.65 9.55
N LYS A 2 -19.46 -1.67 8.71
CA LYS A 2 -19.15 -1.75 7.26
C LYS A 2 -18.45 -3.03 6.74
N PRO A 3 -18.96 -3.68 5.67
CA PRO A 3 -18.09 -4.46 4.78
C PRO A 3 -17.24 -3.47 3.98
N ALA A 4 -15.94 -3.42 4.25
CA ALA A 4 -14.98 -2.69 3.43
C ALA A 4 -14.69 -3.51 2.16
N ASP A 5 -15.71 -3.69 1.33
CA ASP A 5 -15.52 -4.08 -0.06
C ASP A 5 -15.11 -2.83 -0.84
N THR A 6 -13.82 -2.49 -0.76
CA THR A 6 -13.25 -1.39 -1.54
C THR A 6 -13.00 -1.89 -2.96
N GLN A 7 -13.71 -1.29 -3.91
CA GLN A 7 -13.72 -1.68 -5.32
C GLN A 7 -12.34 -1.48 -5.99
N PRO A 8 -12.03 -2.30 -7.01
CA PRO A 8 -10.72 -2.32 -7.67
C PRO A 8 -10.60 -1.18 -8.68
N GLY A 9 -9.60 -0.31 -8.52
CA GLY A 9 -9.23 0.59 -9.61
C GLY A 9 -8.22 1.68 -9.29
N ALA A 10 -8.21 2.21 -8.07
CA ALA A 10 -7.29 3.29 -7.70
C ALA A 10 -6.81 3.10 -6.26
N ILE A 11 -5.50 3.01 -6.08
CA ILE A 11 -4.89 3.09 -4.76
C ILE A 11 -4.85 4.56 -4.37
N SER A 12 -5.71 4.96 -3.45
CA SER A 12 -5.67 6.31 -2.87
C SER A 12 -4.53 6.43 -1.85
N PRO A 13 -3.96 7.63 -1.63
CA PRO A 13 -2.98 7.87 -0.56
C PRO A 13 -3.53 7.55 0.84
N GLU A 14 -4.86 7.58 1.00
CA GLU A 14 -5.58 7.14 2.20
C GLU A 14 -5.31 5.65 2.49
N ILE A 15 -5.46 4.80 1.46
CA ILE A 15 -5.27 3.35 1.53
C ILE A 15 -3.79 3.06 1.84
N VAL A 16 -2.87 3.76 1.17
CA VAL A 16 -1.43 3.66 1.43
C VAL A 16 -1.12 3.90 2.91
N ALA A 17 -1.67 4.98 3.48
CA ALA A 17 -1.51 5.29 4.90
C ALA A 17 -2.19 4.27 5.83
N GLU A 18 -3.37 3.75 5.46
CA GLU A 18 -4.03 2.66 6.21
C GLU A 18 -3.19 1.37 6.24
N HIS A 19 -2.37 1.14 5.21
CA HIS A 19 -1.41 0.04 5.14
C HIS A 19 -0.07 0.34 5.83
N GLY A 20 0.06 1.48 6.51
CA GLY A 20 1.29 1.87 7.22
C GLY A 20 2.46 2.17 6.29
N LEU A 21 2.17 2.46 5.02
CA LEU A 21 3.17 2.85 4.04
C LEU A 21 3.20 4.38 3.92
N ASP A 22 4.39 4.92 3.74
CA ASP A 22 4.57 6.33 3.42
C ASP A 22 4.33 6.57 1.92
N PRO A 23 3.86 7.76 1.49
CA PRO A 23 3.78 8.10 0.07
C PRO A 23 5.10 7.90 -0.70
N ALA A 24 6.25 8.10 -0.06
CA ALA A 24 7.55 7.83 -0.66
C ALA A 24 7.79 6.33 -0.90
N GLU A 25 7.26 5.47 -0.04
CA GLU A 25 7.30 4.02 -0.22
C GLU A 25 6.37 3.58 -1.35
N TYR A 26 5.17 4.15 -1.42
CA TYR A 26 4.27 3.90 -2.54
C TYR A 26 4.88 4.29 -3.89
N GLU A 27 5.53 5.46 -3.99
CA GLU A 27 6.24 5.86 -5.21
C GLU A 27 7.35 4.87 -5.58
N ARG A 28 8.12 4.36 -4.60
CA ARG A 28 9.11 3.30 -4.86
C ARG A 28 8.46 2.01 -5.35
N ILE A 29 7.32 1.62 -4.80
CA ILE A 29 6.58 0.42 -5.23
C ILE A 29 6.15 0.59 -6.70
N VAL A 30 5.63 1.76 -7.06
CA VAL A 30 5.24 2.09 -8.44
C VAL A 30 6.44 2.09 -9.38
N ASP A 31 7.58 2.64 -8.96
CA ASP A 31 8.82 2.64 -9.74
C ASP A 31 9.38 1.22 -9.97
N ILE A 32 9.39 0.39 -8.92
CA ILE A 32 9.82 -1.01 -8.97
C ILE A 32 8.92 -1.84 -9.89
N LEU A 33 7.60 -1.62 -9.81
CA LEU A 33 6.62 -2.36 -10.60
C LEU A 33 6.45 -1.80 -12.02
N GLY A 34 6.80 -0.52 -12.25
CA GLY A 34 6.50 0.22 -13.47
C GLY A 34 5.01 0.43 -13.74
N ARG A 35 4.15 0.22 -12.73
CA ARG A 35 2.69 0.31 -12.79
C ARG A 35 2.10 0.54 -11.41
N GLU A 36 0.83 0.94 -11.34
CA GLU A 36 0.11 1.03 -10.07
C GLU A 36 -0.07 -0.36 -9.43
N PRO A 37 0.34 -0.55 -8.16
CA PRO A 37 0.15 -1.80 -7.44
C PRO A 37 -1.33 -2.05 -7.13
N ASN A 38 -1.73 -3.30 -6.99
CA ASN A 38 -3.02 -3.66 -6.42
C ASN A 38 -2.98 -3.73 -4.89
N LEU A 39 -4.15 -3.73 -4.24
CA LEU A 39 -4.29 -3.91 -2.79
C LEU A 39 -3.53 -5.13 -2.25
N VAL A 40 -3.49 -6.22 -3.00
CA VAL A 40 -2.75 -7.43 -2.61
C VAL A 40 -1.24 -7.20 -2.62
N GLU A 41 -0.73 -6.58 -3.69
CA GLU A 41 0.70 -6.24 -3.80
C GLU A 41 1.09 -5.23 -2.71
N LEU A 42 0.25 -4.23 -2.49
CA LEU A 42 0.43 -3.21 -1.47
C LEU A 42 0.41 -3.81 -0.06
N GLY A 43 -0.44 -4.80 0.22
CA GLY A 43 -0.40 -5.57 1.46
C GLY A 43 0.87 -6.40 1.64
N ILE A 44 1.44 -6.95 0.55
CA ILE A 44 2.72 -7.66 0.58
C ILE A 44 3.86 -6.68 0.88
N PHE A 45 3.91 -5.54 0.18
CA PHE A 45 4.91 -4.50 0.41
C PHE A 45 4.79 -3.88 1.80
N SER A 46 3.56 -3.66 2.27
CA SER A 46 3.26 -3.20 3.62
C SER A 46 3.92 -4.11 4.64
N VAL A 47 3.70 -5.43 4.61
CA VAL A 47 4.34 -6.36 5.58
C VAL A 47 5.85 -6.42 5.39
N MET A 48 6.32 -6.42 4.14
CA MET A 48 7.75 -6.54 3.82
C MET A 48 8.55 -5.32 4.27
N TRP A 49 7.96 -4.11 4.24
CA TRP A 49 8.62 -2.85 4.60
C TRP A 49 8.19 -2.32 5.98
N SER A 50 7.11 -2.86 6.58
CA SER A 50 6.67 -2.62 7.96
C SER A 50 7.63 -3.18 9.03
N GLU A 51 8.84 -3.60 8.67
CA GLU A 51 9.93 -3.76 9.65
C GLU A 51 10.32 -2.43 10.34
N HIS A 52 9.68 -1.30 10.00
CA HIS A 52 9.66 -0.07 10.78
C HIS A 52 8.83 -0.14 12.09
N CYS A 53 8.74 -1.32 12.71
CA CYS A 53 8.48 -1.43 14.15
C CYS A 53 9.78 -1.58 14.95
N SER A 54 10.93 -1.21 14.35
CA SER A 54 12.19 -1.08 15.07
C SER A 54 12.44 0.40 15.41
N TYR A 55 12.13 0.72 16.68
CA TYR A 55 12.51 1.89 17.48
C TYR A 55 11.54 3.08 17.57
#